data_AF-A0A2P8QUX5-F1
#
_entry.id   AF-A0A2P8QUX5-F1
#
_cell.length_a   1.000
_cell.length_b   1.000
_cell.length_c   1.000
_cell.angle_alpha   90.00
_cell.angle_beta   90.00
_cell.angle_gamma   90.00
#
_symmetry.space_group_name_H-M   'P 1'
#
loop_
_entity.id
_entity.type
_entity.pdbx_description
1 polymer ?
#
loop_
_entity_poly.entity_id
_entity_poly.type
_entity_poly.pdbx_seq_one_letter_code
_entity_poly.pdbx_strand_id
1 'polypeptide(L)'
;MSHSAQTVRLDQSDLEADYVAPQNSTQTQLVEIWEQLLEITPISIRDNFFEIGGDSLLAVRLFAQIEQTFGKSLSLSTLLQSPTVEQLASVLGETTSPSWSSLVPIQPNGSKPPFFCVHGNGANVLVFNELANHLGAEQPFYGLQARGVDGKEEALDRIEEMAAFYIQEMRTVQPQGPYFVGGFSSGGLVAYEIAQQLHAEGEQVAFLGLFDTFVPGSFPPVSISERLARHWRNFFRLGAKYPLKMLRSAWLRVYNKNVCRLYQLFRINWLNWPYERKRRYIGICIRRAVKAYVPQVYPGQVTLFRASEPPMGWYYMGRDFPTPDDWYDRDPQYGWGNLVGEVESHDVSGHHGSMLKEPHVAGLTEKLRASLDAALNIAELTGSNHVS
;
A
#
# COMPACT_ATOMS: atom_id res chain seq x y z
N MET A 1 -13.37 -29.29 -36.95
CA MET A 1 -13.47 -27.82 -37.11
C MET A 1 -12.68 -27.21 -35.97
N SER A 2 -11.45 -26.78 -36.28
CA SER A 2 -10.49 -26.24 -35.31
C SER A 2 -10.54 -24.72 -35.39
N HIS A 3 -10.93 -24.06 -34.31
CA HIS A 3 -10.79 -22.60 -34.21
C HIS A 3 -9.39 -22.26 -33.70
N SER A 4 -8.56 -21.82 -34.63
CA SER A 4 -7.25 -21.21 -34.36
C SER A 4 -7.47 -19.87 -33.67
N ALA A 5 -6.91 -19.74 -32.47
CA ALA A 5 -6.74 -18.47 -31.79
C ALA A 5 -5.70 -17.64 -32.54
N GLN A 6 -6.09 -16.45 -32.99
CA GLN A 6 -5.18 -15.44 -33.53
C GLN A 6 -4.33 -14.88 -32.39
N THR A 7 -3.07 -15.27 -32.36
CA THR A 7 -2.03 -14.59 -31.56
C THR A 7 -1.83 -13.20 -32.16
N VAL A 8 -2.17 -12.14 -31.41
CA VAL A 8 -1.71 -10.78 -31.71
C VAL A 8 -0.19 -10.78 -31.57
N ARG A 9 0.52 -10.78 -32.70
CA ARG A 9 1.96 -10.46 -32.73
C ARG A 9 2.07 -8.95 -32.71
N LEU A 10 2.57 -8.39 -31.62
CA LEU A 10 3.11 -7.03 -31.61
C LEU A 10 4.28 -7.03 -32.60
N ASP A 11 4.20 -6.17 -33.61
CA ASP A 11 5.26 -5.99 -34.61
C ASP A 11 6.46 -5.31 -33.94
N GLN A 12 7.67 -5.83 -34.17
CA GLN A 12 8.92 -5.23 -33.66
C GLN A 12 9.19 -3.85 -34.28
N SER A 13 8.51 -3.48 -35.37
CA SER A 13 8.71 -2.22 -36.08
C SER A 13 8.13 -0.99 -35.36
N ASP A 14 7.17 -1.15 -34.45
CA ASP A 14 6.58 -0.03 -33.70
C ASP A 14 7.41 0.38 -32.46
N LEU A 15 8.31 -0.50 -31.97
CA LEU A 15 9.17 -0.24 -30.79
C LEU A 15 10.43 0.58 -31.13
N GLU A 16 10.85 0.64 -32.40
CA GLU A 16 12.07 1.35 -32.81
C GLU A 16 11.88 2.86 -32.99
N ALA A 17 10.64 3.37 -33.06
CA ALA A 17 10.37 4.79 -33.36
C ALA A 17 10.49 5.74 -32.14
N ASP A 18 10.35 5.23 -30.91
CA ASP A 18 10.34 6.04 -29.67
C ASP A 18 11.59 5.85 -28.79
N TYR A 19 12.57 5.05 -29.22
CA TYR A 19 13.78 4.84 -28.44
C TYR A 19 14.67 6.09 -28.37
N VAL A 20 14.78 6.65 -27.17
CA VAL A 20 15.75 7.70 -26.81
C VAL A 20 16.88 7.10 -25.96
N ALA A 21 18.11 7.19 -26.48
CA ALA A 21 19.32 6.72 -25.80
C ALA A 21 19.74 7.63 -24.63
N PRO A 22 20.48 7.11 -23.63
CA PRO A 22 21.03 7.91 -22.54
C PRO A 22 22.01 8.98 -23.05
N GLN A 23 21.87 10.20 -22.52
CA GLN A 23 22.57 11.40 -22.96
C GLN A 23 23.70 11.83 -22.02
N ASN A 24 23.79 11.24 -20.83
CA ASN A 24 24.83 11.51 -19.84
C ASN A 24 25.11 10.28 -18.97
N SER A 25 26.21 10.31 -18.19
CA SER A 25 26.65 9.17 -17.39
C SER A 25 25.65 8.74 -16.32
N THR A 26 24.90 9.67 -15.74
CA THR A 26 23.85 9.35 -14.76
C THR A 26 22.71 8.57 -15.40
N GLN A 27 22.25 9.00 -16.58
CA GLN A 27 21.25 8.26 -17.35
C GLN A 27 21.77 6.89 -17.78
N THR A 28 23.03 6.78 -18.22
CA THR A 28 23.63 5.48 -18.58
C THR A 28 23.61 4.50 -17.40
N GLN A 29 24.06 4.92 -16.22
CA GLN A 29 24.06 4.09 -15.03
C GLN A 29 22.65 3.70 -14.56
N LEU A 30 21.67 4.60 -14.70
CA LEU A 30 20.27 4.29 -14.39
C LEU A 30 19.67 3.29 -15.37
N VAL A 31 19.92 3.44 -16.68
CA VAL A 31 19.49 2.46 -17.69
C VAL A 31 20.07 1.09 -17.35
N GLU A 32 21.37 0.99 -17.07
CA GLU A 32 22.00 -0.28 -16.69
C GLU A 32 21.34 -0.94 -15.46
N ILE A 33 21.02 -0.14 -14.43
CA ILE A 33 20.30 -0.62 -13.24
C ILE A 33 18.90 -1.12 -13.62
N TRP A 34 18.17 -0.38 -14.46
CA TRP A 34 16.82 -0.73 -14.90
C TRP A 34 16.80 -2.00 -15.73
N GLU A 35 17.68 -2.11 -16.73
CA GLU A 35 17.78 -3.27 -17.61
C GLU A 35 18.12 -4.54 -16.81
N GLN A 36 19.00 -4.43 -15.81
CA GLN A 36 19.31 -5.55 -14.90
C GLN A 36 18.14 -5.97 -14.01
N LEU A 37 17.32 -5.01 -13.56
CA LEU A 37 16.21 -5.27 -12.65
C LEU A 37 14.96 -5.79 -13.37
N LEU A 38 14.68 -5.24 -14.56
CA LEU A 38 13.52 -5.57 -15.37
C LEU A 38 13.79 -6.72 -16.34
N GLU A 39 15.06 -7.07 -16.56
CA GLU A 39 15.49 -8.07 -17.55
C GLU A 39 15.01 -7.72 -18.98
N ILE A 40 15.00 -6.42 -19.29
CA ILE A 40 14.59 -5.83 -20.59
C ILE A 40 15.78 -5.07 -21.17
N THR A 41 16.03 -5.22 -22.47
CA THR A 41 17.08 -4.48 -23.20
C THR A 41 16.67 -4.36 -24.68
N PRO A 42 16.77 -3.17 -25.31
CA PRO A 42 17.16 -1.89 -24.71
C PRO A 42 16.01 -1.20 -23.94
N ILE A 43 16.34 -0.36 -22.95
CA ILE A 43 15.39 0.56 -22.29
C ILE A 43 15.68 2.01 -22.73
N SER A 44 14.65 2.72 -23.19
CA SER A 44 14.74 4.16 -23.48
C SER A 44 14.74 4.99 -22.20
N ILE A 45 15.42 6.14 -22.19
CA ILE A 45 15.35 7.07 -21.06
C ILE A 45 13.96 7.65 -20.79
N ARG A 46 13.03 7.52 -21.75
CA ARG A 46 11.64 7.98 -21.66
C ARG A 46 10.65 6.88 -21.31
N ASP A 47 11.09 5.63 -21.22
CA ASP A 47 10.21 4.54 -20.81
C ASP A 47 9.76 4.76 -19.37
N ASN A 48 8.46 4.60 -19.14
CA ASN A 48 7.86 4.65 -17.82
C ASN A 48 8.10 3.32 -17.10
N PHE A 49 8.75 3.37 -15.93
CA PHE A 49 9.09 2.21 -15.11
C PHE A 49 7.94 1.22 -14.94
N PHE A 50 6.72 1.72 -14.66
CA PHE A 50 5.58 0.86 -14.39
C PHE A 50 4.96 0.27 -15.66
N GLU A 51 5.00 1.01 -16.77
CA GLU A 51 4.45 0.57 -18.06
C GLU A 51 5.29 -0.56 -18.67
N ILE A 52 6.60 -0.57 -18.41
CA ILE A 52 7.53 -1.62 -18.86
C ILE A 52 7.64 -2.79 -17.88
N GLY A 53 6.70 -2.95 -16.94
CA GLY A 53 6.62 -4.11 -16.05
C GLY A 53 7.29 -3.93 -14.68
N GLY A 54 7.72 -2.72 -14.34
CA GLY A 54 8.21 -2.38 -13.01
C GLY A 54 7.09 -2.42 -11.96
N ASP A 55 7.41 -2.90 -10.77
CA ASP A 55 6.47 -2.99 -9.66
C ASP A 55 7.06 -2.44 -8.35
N SER A 56 6.25 -2.41 -7.30
CA SER A 56 6.68 -1.90 -5.99
C SER A 56 7.87 -2.65 -5.37
N LEU A 57 8.06 -3.94 -5.67
CA LEU A 57 9.21 -4.70 -5.17
C LEU A 57 10.47 -4.39 -5.97
N LEU A 58 10.35 -4.27 -7.30
CA LEU A 58 11.43 -3.84 -8.17
C LEU A 58 11.85 -2.41 -7.85
N ALA A 59 10.91 -1.51 -7.58
CA ALA A 59 11.18 -0.13 -7.15
C ALA A 59 12.01 -0.08 -5.86
N VAL A 60 11.72 -0.94 -4.86
CA VAL A 60 12.54 -0.99 -3.64
C VAL A 60 13.98 -1.42 -3.94
N ARG A 61 14.17 -2.37 -4.88
CA ARG A 61 15.51 -2.81 -5.32
C ARG A 61 16.22 -1.72 -6.13
N LEU A 62 15.50 -1.03 -7.01
CA LEU A 62 15.97 0.10 -7.79
C LEU A 62 16.55 1.18 -6.86
N PHE A 63 15.80 1.61 -5.86
CA PHE A 63 16.25 2.68 -4.95
C PHE A 63 17.42 2.23 -4.07
N ALA A 64 17.49 0.95 -3.69
CA ALA A 64 18.66 0.41 -3.00
C ALA A 64 19.92 0.43 -3.88
N GLN A 65 19.80 0.12 -5.17
CA GLN A 65 20.92 0.21 -6.11
C GLN A 65 21.30 1.66 -6.42
N ILE A 66 20.32 2.58 -6.55
CA ILE A 66 20.58 4.01 -6.68
C ILE A 66 21.37 4.54 -5.48
N GLU A 67 20.96 4.20 -4.25
CA GLU A 67 21.67 4.61 -3.04
C GLU A 67 23.11 4.07 -3.01
N GLN A 68 23.31 2.82 -3.44
CA GLN A 68 24.63 2.20 -3.53
C GLN A 68 25.53 2.86 -4.59
N THR A 69 24.99 3.17 -5.77
CA THR A 69 25.75 3.67 -6.93
C THR A 69 26.03 5.17 -6.81
N PHE A 70 25.04 5.96 -6.36
CA PHE A 70 25.12 7.42 -6.34
C PHE A 70 25.33 8.02 -4.94
N GLY A 71 25.22 7.22 -3.88
CA GLY A 71 25.33 7.71 -2.49
C GLY A 71 24.18 8.63 -2.07
N LYS A 72 23.10 8.72 -2.87
CA LYS A 72 21.93 9.56 -2.62
C LYS A 72 20.74 8.69 -2.22
N SER A 73 20.15 8.99 -1.07
CA SER A 73 18.93 8.34 -0.57
C SER A 73 17.71 9.14 -1.04
N LEU A 74 16.93 8.57 -1.96
CA LEU A 74 15.70 9.18 -2.48
C LEU A 74 14.46 8.50 -1.87
N SER A 75 13.36 9.25 -1.76
CA SER A 75 12.07 8.67 -1.38
C SER A 75 11.55 7.78 -2.51
N LEU A 76 11.03 6.59 -2.22
CA LEU A 76 10.45 5.73 -3.25
C LEU A 76 9.28 6.40 -3.98
N SER A 77 8.57 7.30 -3.30
CA SER A 77 7.52 8.12 -3.89
C SER A 77 8.02 8.98 -5.05
N THR A 78 9.32 9.29 -5.12
CA THR A 78 9.91 9.99 -6.27
C THR A 78 9.65 9.23 -7.58
N LEU A 79 9.56 7.90 -7.56
CA LEU A 79 9.26 7.12 -8.76
C LEU A 79 7.84 7.35 -9.29
N LEU A 80 6.89 7.74 -8.43
CA LEU A 80 5.53 8.09 -8.85
C LEU A 80 5.50 9.45 -9.55
N GLN A 81 6.37 10.37 -9.13
CA GLN A 81 6.45 11.74 -9.67
C GLN A 81 7.43 11.85 -10.85
N SER A 82 8.40 10.95 -10.92
CA SER A 82 9.47 10.90 -11.89
C SER A 82 9.66 9.45 -12.36
N PRO A 83 8.68 8.88 -13.09
CA PRO A 83 8.67 7.47 -13.47
C PRO A 83 9.62 7.10 -14.62
N THR A 84 10.40 8.03 -15.20
CA THR A 84 11.35 7.74 -16.28
C THR A 84 12.81 7.92 -15.85
N VAL A 85 13.75 7.29 -16.56
CA VAL A 85 15.19 7.48 -16.29
C VAL A 85 15.61 8.94 -16.49
N GLU A 86 15.08 9.61 -17.52
CA GLU A 86 15.34 11.03 -17.77
C GLU A 86 14.95 11.90 -16.56
N GLN A 87 13.77 11.68 -15.99
CA GLN A 87 13.27 12.42 -14.84
C GLN A 87 14.02 12.06 -13.54
N LEU A 88 14.26 10.77 -13.27
CA LEU A 88 15.05 10.36 -12.11
C LEU A 88 16.48 10.90 -12.16
N ALA A 89 17.11 10.94 -13.33
CA ALA A 89 18.43 11.53 -13.50
C ALA A 89 18.42 13.03 -13.14
N SER A 90 17.35 13.75 -13.51
CA SER A 90 17.17 15.16 -13.12
C SER A 90 17.10 15.32 -11.60
N VAL A 91 16.27 14.52 -10.92
CA VAL A 91 16.15 14.56 -9.45
C VAL A 91 17.47 14.19 -8.76
N LEU A 92 18.24 13.25 -9.34
CA LEU A 92 19.58 12.92 -8.85
C LEU A 92 20.61 14.03 -9.10
N GLY A 93 20.40 14.90 -10.09
CA GLY A 93 21.25 16.06 -10.36
C GLY A 93 21.02 17.22 -9.39
N GLU A 94 19.83 17.32 -8.80
CA GLU A 94 19.48 18.39 -7.87
C GLU A 94 20.30 18.31 -6.56
N THR A 95 20.67 19.49 -6.05
CA THR A 95 21.46 19.63 -4.80
C THR A 95 20.55 19.58 -3.57
N THR A 96 19.26 19.90 -3.76
CA THR A 96 18.26 19.91 -2.69
C THR A 96 17.28 18.78 -2.97
N SER A 97 17.26 17.76 -2.11
CA SER A 97 16.19 16.76 -2.18
C SER A 97 14.85 17.43 -1.87
N PRO A 98 13.75 17.06 -2.55
CA PRO A 98 12.42 17.58 -2.22
C PRO A 98 12.13 17.42 -0.72
N SER A 99 11.40 18.38 -0.13
CA SER A 99 10.92 18.26 1.24
C SER A 99 10.05 17.02 1.36
N TRP A 100 10.39 16.13 2.29
CA TRP A 100 9.61 14.92 2.54
C TRP A 100 8.23 15.30 3.08
N SER A 101 7.20 14.59 2.62
CA SER A 101 5.84 14.67 3.15
C SER A 101 5.25 13.25 3.21
N SER A 102 4.36 13.01 4.17
CA SER A 102 3.59 11.79 4.22
C SER A 102 2.52 11.77 3.14
N LEU A 103 2.01 12.93 2.72
CA LEU A 103 1.05 13.05 1.64
C LEU A 103 1.74 13.07 0.28
N VAL A 104 1.65 11.96 -0.43
CA VAL A 104 2.24 11.78 -1.76
C VAL A 104 1.16 12.03 -2.82
N PRO A 105 1.31 13.05 -3.68
CA PRO A 105 0.45 13.23 -4.84
C PRO A 105 0.78 12.15 -5.89
N ILE A 106 -0.09 11.14 -6.02
CA ILE A 106 0.05 10.08 -7.04
C ILE A 106 -0.56 10.59 -8.36
N GLN A 107 -1.77 11.12 -8.28
CA GLN A 107 -2.45 11.79 -9.38
C GLN A 107 -3.18 13.02 -8.81
N PRO A 108 -2.53 14.18 -8.64
CA PRO A 108 -3.10 15.32 -7.90
C PRO A 108 -4.14 16.12 -8.69
N ASN A 109 -4.25 15.90 -10.00
CA ASN A 109 -5.14 16.64 -10.87
C ASN A 109 -6.51 15.96 -10.98
N GLY A 110 -7.53 16.72 -11.39
CA GLY A 110 -8.89 16.25 -11.58
C GLY A 110 -9.91 17.18 -10.92
N SER A 111 -11.19 17.00 -11.26
CA SER A 111 -12.29 17.83 -10.75
C SER A 111 -13.07 17.20 -9.59
N LYS A 112 -12.95 15.88 -9.38
CA LYS A 112 -13.62 15.17 -8.28
C LYS A 112 -12.93 15.44 -6.93
N PRO A 113 -13.60 15.16 -5.79
CA PRO A 113 -12.95 15.27 -4.48
C PRO A 113 -11.72 14.36 -4.37
N PRO A 114 -10.62 14.81 -3.74
CA PRO A 114 -9.45 13.97 -3.53
C PRO A 114 -9.74 12.70 -2.73
N PHE A 115 -9.24 11.56 -3.21
CA PHE A 115 -9.23 10.31 -2.47
C PHE A 115 -7.89 10.11 -1.76
N PHE A 116 -7.93 10.09 -0.43
CA PHE A 116 -6.77 9.90 0.44
C PHE A 116 -6.65 8.45 0.89
N CYS A 117 -5.59 7.75 0.47
CA CYS A 117 -5.42 6.32 0.75
C CYS A 117 -4.20 6.04 1.64
N VAL A 118 -4.44 5.40 2.80
CA VAL A 118 -3.41 5.12 3.81
C VAL A 118 -2.64 3.85 3.49
N HIS A 119 -1.29 3.95 3.55
CA HIS A 119 -0.35 2.85 3.35
C HIS A 119 -0.69 1.59 4.16
N GLY A 120 -0.34 0.42 3.61
CA GLY A 120 -0.33 -0.83 4.37
C GLY A 120 0.93 -1.00 5.22
N ASN A 121 1.15 -2.20 5.76
CA ASN A 121 2.32 -2.52 6.58
C ASN A 121 3.67 -2.37 5.85
N GLY A 122 3.64 -2.21 4.51
CA GLY A 122 4.80 -1.89 3.68
C GLY A 122 5.34 -0.47 3.84
N ALA A 123 4.65 0.41 4.57
CA ALA A 123 5.01 1.79 4.91
C ALA A 123 5.07 2.80 3.73
N ASN A 124 4.97 2.34 2.49
CA ASN A 124 4.97 3.18 1.29
C ASN A 124 3.65 3.07 0.51
N VAL A 125 3.50 3.93 -0.48
CA VAL A 125 2.26 4.12 -1.27
C VAL A 125 2.37 3.63 -2.71
N LEU A 126 3.49 3.02 -3.11
CA LEU A 126 3.67 2.52 -4.49
C LEU A 126 2.61 1.48 -4.88
N VAL A 127 2.06 0.77 -3.90
CA VAL A 127 0.98 -0.20 -4.12
C VAL A 127 -0.30 0.42 -4.69
N PHE A 128 -0.45 1.75 -4.60
CA PHE A 128 -1.62 2.47 -5.10
C PHE A 128 -1.46 3.00 -6.52
N ASN A 129 -0.28 2.85 -7.15
CA ASN A 129 -0.04 3.40 -8.49
C ASN A 129 -1.05 2.90 -9.53
N GLU A 130 -1.20 1.58 -9.64
CA GLU A 130 -2.15 0.97 -10.57
C GLU A 130 -3.59 1.34 -10.23
N LEU A 131 -3.97 1.33 -8.94
CA LEU A 131 -5.30 1.75 -8.51
C LEU A 131 -5.62 3.20 -8.92
N ALA A 132 -4.69 4.14 -8.70
CA ALA A 132 -4.86 5.54 -9.06
C ALA A 132 -5.02 5.72 -10.58
N ASN A 133 -4.18 5.05 -11.37
CA ASN A 133 -4.25 5.09 -12.83
C ASN A 133 -5.60 4.57 -13.35
N HIS A 134 -6.09 3.47 -12.79
CA HIS A 134 -7.37 2.91 -13.21
C HIS A 134 -8.57 3.78 -12.80
N LEU A 135 -8.48 4.61 -11.74
CA LEU A 135 -9.57 5.50 -11.36
C LEU A 135 -9.83 6.58 -12.42
N GLY A 136 -8.80 6.91 -13.20
CA GLY A 136 -8.85 7.87 -14.30
C GLY A 136 -8.48 9.29 -13.85
N ALA A 137 -8.07 10.11 -14.81
CA ALA A 137 -7.45 11.43 -14.57
C ALA A 137 -8.33 12.47 -13.84
N GLU A 138 -9.66 12.27 -13.81
CA GLU A 138 -10.59 13.18 -13.13
C GLU A 138 -10.68 12.96 -11.60
N GLN A 139 -10.09 11.89 -11.08
CA GLN A 139 -10.12 11.53 -9.67
C GLN A 139 -8.76 11.86 -9.02
N PRO A 140 -8.62 12.97 -8.28
CA PRO A 140 -7.38 13.23 -7.57
C PRO A 140 -7.12 12.13 -6.54
N PHE A 141 -5.89 11.61 -6.52
CA PHE A 141 -5.47 10.50 -5.66
C PHE A 141 -4.18 10.85 -4.91
N TYR A 142 -4.26 10.75 -3.59
CA TYR A 142 -3.13 10.98 -2.70
C TYR A 142 -2.89 9.74 -1.84
N GLY A 143 -1.63 9.29 -1.80
CA GLY A 143 -1.20 8.24 -0.89
C GLY A 143 -0.64 8.84 0.39
N LEU A 144 -1.05 8.33 1.56
CA LEU A 144 -0.42 8.65 2.83
C LEU A 144 0.64 7.58 3.13
N GLN A 145 1.92 7.91 2.97
CA GLN A 145 3.06 7.06 3.34
C GLN A 145 3.44 7.23 4.80
N ALA A 146 4.07 6.22 5.39
CA ALA A 146 4.39 6.24 6.81
C ALA A 146 5.44 7.30 7.16
N ARG A 147 5.26 7.93 8.33
CA ARG A 147 6.25 8.81 8.92
C ARG A 147 7.56 8.09 9.21
N GLY A 148 8.68 8.75 8.90
CA GLY A 148 10.03 8.23 9.14
C GLY A 148 10.58 7.30 8.05
N VAL A 149 9.85 7.10 6.93
CA VAL A 149 10.34 6.32 5.78
C VAL A 149 11.59 6.93 5.15
N ASP A 150 11.75 8.26 5.22
CA ASP A 150 12.96 8.98 4.83
C ASP A 150 14.13 8.82 5.81
N GLY A 151 13.88 8.26 6.99
CA GLY A 151 14.87 8.10 8.03
C GLY A 151 15.23 9.39 8.77
N LYS A 152 14.46 10.47 8.63
CA LYS A 152 14.69 11.73 9.37
C LYS A 152 13.77 11.85 10.57
N GLU A 153 12.53 11.37 10.42
CA GLU A 153 11.53 11.43 11.48
C GLU A 153 11.32 10.08 12.18
N GLU A 154 10.75 10.12 13.38
CA GLU A 154 10.42 8.93 14.16
C GLU A 154 9.13 8.28 13.64
N ALA A 155 9.14 6.95 13.59
CA ALA A 155 7.97 6.19 13.20
C ALA A 155 6.93 6.19 14.31
N LEU A 156 5.68 6.49 13.97
CA LEU A 156 4.56 6.39 14.90
C LEU A 156 4.24 4.91 15.20
N ASP A 157 3.83 4.62 16.43
CA ASP A 157 3.48 3.25 16.88
C ASP A 157 2.11 3.14 17.56
N ARG A 158 1.27 4.17 17.37
CA ARG A 158 -0.16 4.20 17.74
C ARG A 158 -1.01 4.61 16.55
N ILE A 159 -2.17 3.97 16.37
CA ILE A 159 -3.07 4.24 15.23
C ILE A 159 -3.70 5.63 15.36
N GLU A 160 -4.04 6.02 16.59
CA GLU A 160 -4.64 7.31 16.93
C GLU A 160 -3.70 8.47 16.59
N GLU A 161 -2.40 8.30 16.87
CA GLU A 161 -1.38 9.30 16.52
C GLU A 161 -1.11 9.35 15.02
N MET A 162 -1.13 8.19 14.33
CA MET A 162 -1.02 8.15 12.87
C MET A 162 -2.18 8.88 12.21
N ALA A 163 -3.40 8.63 12.66
CA ALA A 163 -4.59 9.28 12.12
C ALA A 163 -4.56 10.80 12.35
N ALA A 164 -4.26 11.25 13.57
CA ALA A 164 -4.15 12.68 13.88
C ALA A 164 -3.10 13.37 13.00
N PHE A 165 -1.94 12.73 12.81
CA PHE A 165 -0.89 13.24 11.92
C PHE A 165 -1.34 13.29 10.46
N TYR A 166 -1.98 12.24 9.95
CA TYR A 166 -2.45 12.19 8.57
C TYR A 166 -3.62 13.14 8.28
N ILE A 167 -4.48 13.43 9.26
CA ILE A 167 -5.52 14.46 9.12
C ILE A 167 -4.87 15.84 8.87
N GLN A 168 -3.78 16.16 9.58
CA GLN A 168 -3.06 17.43 9.35
C GLN A 168 -2.47 17.47 7.94
N GLU A 169 -1.87 16.36 7.48
CA GLU A 169 -1.36 16.26 6.11
C GLU A 169 -2.48 16.44 5.09
N MET A 170 -3.61 15.75 5.24
CA MET A 170 -4.78 15.87 4.35
C MET A 170 -5.30 17.31 4.27
N ARG A 171 -5.34 18.02 5.40
CA ARG A 171 -5.80 19.42 5.50
C ARG A 171 -4.94 20.41 4.73
N THR A 172 -3.69 20.06 4.40
CA THR A 172 -2.85 20.89 3.51
C THR A 172 -3.38 20.95 2.07
N VAL A 173 -4.13 19.94 1.64
CA VAL A 173 -4.77 19.86 0.31
C VAL A 173 -6.26 20.17 0.40
N GLN A 174 -6.95 19.63 1.41
CA GLN A 174 -8.38 19.79 1.60
C GLN A 174 -8.69 20.18 3.06
N PRO A 175 -8.83 21.48 3.36
CA PRO A 175 -8.99 21.96 4.74
C PRO A 175 -10.26 21.49 5.47
N GLN A 176 -11.34 21.18 4.72
CA GLN A 176 -12.65 20.79 5.24
C GLN A 176 -13.26 19.66 4.42
N GLY A 177 -14.16 18.90 5.02
CA GLY A 177 -14.91 17.84 4.35
C GLY A 177 -15.88 18.35 3.27
N PRO A 178 -16.56 17.44 2.56
CA PRO A 178 -16.57 15.99 2.79
C PRO A 178 -15.26 15.29 2.41
N TYR A 179 -14.76 14.43 3.30
CA TYR A 179 -13.55 13.64 3.07
C TYR A 179 -13.86 12.28 2.43
N PHE A 180 -12.98 11.88 1.50
CA PHE A 180 -12.96 10.56 0.90
C PHE A 180 -11.67 9.86 1.32
N VAL A 181 -11.80 8.89 2.23
CA VAL A 181 -10.65 8.26 2.88
C VAL A 181 -10.69 6.76 2.62
N GLY A 182 -9.53 6.16 2.39
CA GLY A 182 -9.41 4.72 2.31
C GLY A 182 -8.10 4.22 2.89
N GLY A 183 -7.99 2.90 3.03
CA GLY A 183 -6.75 2.32 3.52
C GLY A 183 -6.62 0.84 3.19
N PHE A 184 -5.39 0.43 2.89
CA PHE A 184 -5.09 -0.95 2.56
C PHE A 184 -4.50 -1.70 3.75
N SER A 185 -5.02 -2.90 4.04
CA SER A 185 -4.50 -3.75 5.11
C SER A 185 -4.49 -3.00 6.45
N SER A 186 -3.37 -2.96 7.16
CA SER A 186 -3.23 -2.13 8.38
C SER A 186 -3.61 -0.65 8.19
N GLY A 187 -3.46 -0.10 6.98
CA GLY A 187 -3.85 1.27 6.66
C GLY A 187 -5.35 1.49 6.75
N GLY A 188 -6.17 0.46 6.54
CA GLY A 188 -7.62 0.56 6.71
C GLY A 188 -8.03 0.85 8.16
N LEU A 189 -7.27 0.36 9.15
CA LEU A 189 -7.51 0.70 10.56
C LEU A 189 -7.17 2.15 10.86
N VAL A 190 -6.13 2.70 10.21
CA VAL A 190 -5.79 4.12 10.31
C VAL A 190 -6.83 4.97 9.60
N ALA A 191 -7.32 4.57 8.42
CA ALA A 191 -8.40 5.25 7.71
C ALA A 191 -9.70 5.27 8.53
N TYR A 192 -10.01 4.17 9.21
CA TYR A 192 -11.13 4.10 10.14
C TYR A 192 -10.96 5.03 11.36
N GLU A 193 -9.75 5.12 11.91
CA GLU A 193 -9.43 6.08 12.98
C GLU A 193 -9.48 7.53 12.49
N ILE A 194 -9.02 7.82 11.27
CA ILE A 194 -9.18 9.13 10.63
C ILE A 194 -10.67 9.50 10.59
N ALA A 195 -11.53 8.57 10.17
CA ALA A 195 -12.96 8.83 10.11
C ALA A 195 -13.59 9.08 11.48
N GLN A 196 -13.20 8.33 12.51
CA GLN A 196 -13.67 8.56 13.88
C GLN A 196 -13.24 9.93 14.41
N GLN A 197 -11.99 10.33 14.21
CA GLN A 197 -11.48 11.63 14.66
C GLN A 197 -12.14 12.79 13.90
N LEU A 198 -12.24 12.71 12.57
CA LEU A 198 -12.93 13.72 11.77
C LEU A 198 -14.41 13.85 12.18
N HIS A 199 -15.10 12.72 12.39
CA HIS A 199 -16.49 12.74 12.85
C HIS A 199 -16.63 13.37 14.24
N ALA A 200 -15.71 13.08 15.17
CA ALA A 200 -15.69 13.70 16.49
C ALA A 200 -15.43 15.23 16.43
N GLU A 201 -14.72 15.70 15.40
CA GLU A 201 -14.50 17.11 15.10
C GLU A 201 -15.69 17.77 14.36
N GLY A 202 -16.73 17.00 13.99
CA GLY A 202 -17.90 17.48 13.25
C GLY A 202 -17.70 17.55 11.73
N GLU A 203 -16.59 17.02 11.21
CA GLU A 203 -16.33 16.95 9.77
C GLU A 203 -17.10 15.79 9.12
N GLN A 204 -17.51 15.99 7.87
CA GLN A 204 -18.16 14.94 7.08
C GLN A 204 -17.12 14.02 6.44
N VAL A 205 -17.30 12.71 6.59
CA VAL A 205 -16.59 11.68 5.83
C VAL A 205 -17.59 11.02 4.89
N ALA A 206 -17.59 11.43 3.63
CA ALA A 206 -18.55 10.96 2.64
C ALA A 206 -18.26 9.52 2.20
N PHE A 207 -16.99 9.11 2.21
CA PHE A 207 -16.59 7.77 1.82
C PHE A 207 -15.46 7.23 2.70
N LEU A 208 -15.63 6.00 3.17
CA LEU A 208 -14.61 5.24 3.89
C LEU A 208 -14.41 3.85 3.27
N GLY A 209 -13.34 3.70 2.49
CA GLY A 209 -12.99 2.47 1.78
C GLY A 209 -11.94 1.62 2.48
N LEU A 210 -12.24 0.35 2.75
CA LEU A 210 -11.32 -0.59 3.39
C LEU A 210 -10.89 -1.69 2.41
N PHE A 211 -9.60 -1.74 2.06
CA PHE A 211 -9.08 -2.77 1.15
C PHE A 211 -8.50 -3.94 1.96
N ASP A 212 -9.25 -5.04 2.00
CA ASP A 212 -8.97 -6.30 2.69
C ASP A 212 -8.45 -6.11 4.12
N THR A 213 -9.20 -5.30 4.88
CA THR A 213 -8.86 -4.90 6.25
C THR A 213 -9.75 -5.59 7.27
N PHE A 214 -9.15 -6.27 8.23
CA PHE A 214 -9.84 -6.94 9.32
C PHE A 214 -9.75 -6.16 10.62
N VAL A 215 -10.81 -6.24 11.44
CA VAL A 215 -10.75 -5.79 12.83
C VAL A 215 -9.76 -6.69 13.61
N PRO A 216 -8.81 -6.14 14.37
CA PRO A 216 -7.91 -6.95 15.19
C PRO A 216 -8.69 -7.86 16.13
N GLY A 217 -8.39 -9.17 16.11
CA GLY A 217 -9.07 -10.16 16.95
C GLY A 217 -10.41 -10.67 16.41
N SER A 218 -10.81 -10.32 15.18
CA SER A 218 -12.04 -10.84 14.56
C SER A 218 -11.99 -12.35 14.23
N PHE A 219 -10.80 -12.93 14.17
CA PHE A 219 -10.64 -14.37 13.99
C PHE A 219 -10.75 -15.12 15.32
N PRO A 220 -11.53 -16.22 15.39
CA PRO A 220 -11.69 -16.97 16.62
C PRO A 220 -10.36 -17.60 17.06
N PRO A 221 -10.07 -17.63 18.37
CA PRO A 221 -8.87 -18.30 18.87
C PRO A 221 -8.95 -19.80 18.56
N VAL A 222 -7.88 -20.33 17.98
CA VAL A 222 -7.80 -21.76 17.64
C VAL A 222 -7.33 -22.58 18.83
N SER A 223 -7.93 -23.75 19.02
CA SER A 223 -7.53 -24.69 20.08
C SER A 223 -6.10 -25.19 19.85
N ILE A 224 -5.46 -25.71 20.91
CA ILE A 224 -4.09 -26.25 20.83
C ILE A 224 -4.04 -27.44 19.86
N SER A 225 -5.06 -28.31 19.89
CA SER A 225 -5.16 -29.46 19.00
C SER A 225 -5.32 -29.04 17.54
N GLU A 226 -6.19 -28.08 17.27
CA GLU A 226 -6.40 -27.54 15.93
C GLU A 226 -5.13 -26.87 15.39
N ARG A 227 -4.41 -26.14 16.24
CA ARG A 227 -3.11 -25.58 15.88
C ARG A 227 -2.10 -26.66 15.47
N LEU A 228 -2.01 -27.76 16.22
CA LEU A 228 -1.14 -28.89 15.87
C LEU A 228 -1.58 -29.53 14.55
N ALA A 229 -2.89 -29.72 14.34
CA ALA A 229 -3.44 -30.24 13.10
C ALA A 229 -3.08 -29.34 11.90
N ARG A 230 -3.14 -28.01 12.04
CA ARG A 230 -2.69 -27.05 11.01
C ARG A 230 -1.21 -27.19 10.69
N HIS A 231 -0.34 -27.39 11.69
CA HIS A 231 1.08 -27.65 11.43
C HIS A 231 1.28 -28.94 10.60
N TRP A 232 0.54 -29.99 10.91
CA TRP A 232 0.55 -31.23 10.12
C TRP A 232 0.03 -31.02 8.70
N ARG A 233 -1.15 -30.39 8.53
CA ARG A 233 -1.71 -30.06 7.21
C ARG A 233 -0.74 -29.25 6.36
N ASN A 234 -0.11 -28.22 6.95
CA ASN A 234 0.87 -27.40 6.25
C ASN A 234 2.16 -28.17 5.92
N PHE A 235 2.60 -29.09 6.77
CA PHE A 235 3.72 -29.99 6.46
C PHE A 235 3.39 -30.90 5.27
N PHE A 236 2.19 -31.50 5.23
CA PHE A 236 1.77 -32.30 4.08
C PHE A 236 1.59 -31.46 2.81
N ARG A 237 1.14 -30.20 2.93
CA ARG A 237 0.95 -29.28 1.80
C ARG A 237 2.26 -28.76 1.20
N LEU A 238 3.27 -28.51 2.04
CA LEU A 238 4.50 -27.78 1.65
C LEU A 238 5.77 -28.61 1.80
N GLY A 239 5.66 -29.83 2.35
CA GLY A 239 6.75 -30.76 2.58
C GLY A 239 7.85 -30.19 3.49
N ALA A 240 9.10 -30.59 3.21
CA ALA A 240 10.28 -30.15 3.94
C ALA A 240 10.53 -28.62 3.90
N LYS A 241 9.87 -27.88 2.99
CA LYS A 241 9.95 -26.41 2.96
C LYS A 241 9.22 -25.79 4.17
N TYR A 242 8.22 -26.47 4.74
CA TYR A 242 7.45 -25.96 5.88
C TYR A 242 8.30 -25.70 7.14
N PRO A 243 9.05 -26.67 7.69
CA PRO A 243 9.88 -26.45 8.88
C PRO A 243 10.97 -25.39 8.64
N LEU A 244 11.57 -25.35 7.44
CA LEU A 244 12.54 -24.32 7.07
C LEU A 244 11.94 -22.91 7.11
N LYS A 245 10.74 -22.73 6.54
CA LYS A 245 10.02 -21.45 6.57
C LYS A 245 9.58 -21.07 7.99
N MET A 246 9.20 -22.05 8.83
CA MET A 246 8.92 -21.81 10.25
C MET A 246 10.16 -21.34 11.03
N LEU A 247 11.30 -22.02 10.86
CA LEU A 247 12.56 -21.63 11.49
C LEU A 247 13.00 -20.24 11.06
N ARG A 248 12.94 -19.94 9.75
CA ARG A 248 13.19 -18.60 9.22
C ARG A 248 12.28 -17.57 9.87
N SER A 249 10.97 -17.86 9.99
CA SER A 249 10.00 -16.93 10.60
C SER A 249 10.25 -16.72 12.10
N ALA A 250 10.61 -17.77 12.84
CA ALA A 250 11.00 -17.67 14.24
C ALA A 250 12.26 -16.82 14.41
N TRP A 251 13.28 -17.04 13.58
CA TRP A 251 14.49 -16.22 13.56
C TRP A 251 14.18 -14.75 13.23
N LEU A 252 13.36 -14.49 12.21
CA LEU A 252 12.93 -13.13 11.85
C LEU A 252 12.21 -12.43 13.00
N ARG A 253 11.40 -13.15 13.81
CA ARG A 253 10.76 -12.58 15.02
C ARG A 253 11.78 -12.18 16.07
N VAL A 254 12.74 -13.05 16.38
CA VAL A 254 13.81 -12.75 17.35
C VAL A 254 14.67 -11.60 16.85
N TYR A 255 15.08 -11.63 15.58
CA TYR A 255 15.81 -10.55 14.93
C TYR A 255 15.05 -9.22 15.02
N ASN A 256 13.77 -9.19 14.63
CA ASN A 256 12.93 -7.99 14.69
C ASN A 256 12.81 -7.43 16.11
N LYS A 257 12.63 -8.32 17.11
CA LYS A 257 12.58 -7.92 18.53
C LYS A 257 13.88 -7.27 18.97
N ASN A 258 15.02 -7.87 18.62
CA ASN A 258 16.33 -7.33 18.96
C ASN A 258 16.63 -6.03 18.22
N VAL A 259 16.29 -5.92 16.93
CA VAL A 259 16.41 -4.69 16.14
C VAL A 259 15.61 -3.55 16.77
N CYS A 260 14.35 -3.80 17.17
CA CYS A 260 13.55 -2.79 17.85
C CYS A 260 14.12 -2.40 19.21
N ARG A 261 14.62 -3.38 19.97
CA ARG A 261 15.22 -3.12 21.28
C ARG A 261 16.51 -2.31 21.15
N LEU A 262 17.35 -2.65 20.17
CA LEU A 262 18.56 -1.89 19.85
C LEU A 262 18.21 -0.46 19.42
N TYR A 263 17.19 -0.30 18.58
CA TYR A 263 16.70 1.03 18.18
C TYR A 263 16.27 1.86 19.40
N GLN A 264 15.39 1.30 20.25
CA GLN A 264 14.88 1.99 21.44
C GLN A 264 15.98 2.36 22.44
N LEU A 265 16.98 1.49 22.61
CA LEU A 265 18.05 1.68 23.58
C LEU A 265 19.12 2.66 23.11
N PHE A 266 19.45 2.64 21.83
CA PHE A 266 20.66 3.30 21.36
C PHE A 266 20.38 4.53 20.51
N ARG A 267 19.22 4.66 19.84
CA ARG A 267 18.96 5.72 18.83
C ARG A 267 20.09 5.91 17.80
N ILE A 268 21.05 4.97 17.70
CA ILE A 268 22.31 5.15 16.98
C ILE A 268 22.02 5.21 15.48
N ASN A 269 22.35 6.35 14.88
CA ASN A 269 22.56 6.55 13.44
C ASN A 269 21.42 6.05 12.53
N TRP A 270 20.17 6.31 12.92
CA TRP A 270 18.96 6.01 12.13
C TRP A 270 19.04 6.51 10.68
N LEU A 271 19.63 7.70 10.46
CA LEU A 271 19.87 8.23 9.10
C LEU A 271 20.68 7.26 8.22
N ASN A 272 21.67 6.57 8.78
CA ASN A 272 22.64 5.76 8.04
C ASN A 272 22.18 4.31 7.82
N TRP A 273 20.96 3.96 8.23
CA TRP A 273 20.43 2.63 7.92
C TRP A 273 19.99 2.54 6.45
N PRO A 274 20.28 1.42 5.76
CA PRO A 274 19.70 1.15 4.46
C PRO A 274 18.18 1.23 4.51
N TYR A 275 17.56 1.73 3.44
CA TYR A 275 16.10 1.90 3.31
C TYR A 275 15.31 0.68 3.81
N GLU A 276 15.71 -0.54 3.40
CA GLU A 276 15.02 -1.77 3.78
C GLU A 276 15.00 -2.04 5.29
N ARG A 277 16.04 -1.62 6.03
CA ARG A 277 16.05 -1.74 7.49
C ARG A 277 15.13 -0.72 8.14
N LYS A 278 15.10 0.52 7.64
CA LYS A 278 14.18 1.58 8.09
C LYS A 278 12.73 1.15 7.88
N ARG A 279 12.38 0.78 6.65
CA ARG A 279 11.04 0.26 6.27
C ARG A 279 10.62 -0.90 7.15
N ARG A 280 11.53 -1.85 7.41
CA ARG A 280 11.24 -3.00 8.27
C ARG A 280 10.98 -2.62 9.72
N TYR A 281 11.69 -1.62 10.25
CA TYR A 281 11.43 -1.08 11.58
C TYR A 281 10.05 -0.41 11.66
N ILE A 282 9.72 0.44 10.69
CA ILE A 282 8.40 1.10 10.60
C ILE A 282 7.27 0.07 10.55
N GLY A 283 7.43 -0.98 9.73
CA GLY A 283 6.49 -2.10 9.71
C GLY A 283 6.42 -2.90 11.01
N ILE A 284 7.37 -2.77 11.95
CA ILE A 284 7.22 -3.31 13.30
C ILE A 284 6.40 -2.36 14.18
N CYS A 285 6.63 -1.05 14.09
CA CYS A 285 5.82 -0.03 14.78
C CYS A 285 4.35 -0.12 14.38
N ILE A 286 4.05 -0.21 13.08
CA ILE A 286 2.68 -0.39 12.57
C ILE A 286 2.03 -1.65 13.17
N ARG A 287 2.72 -2.80 13.20
CA ARG A 287 2.17 -4.02 13.79
C ARG A 287 1.94 -3.92 15.30
N ARG A 288 2.76 -3.15 16.01
CA ARG A 288 2.53 -2.86 17.44
C ARG A 288 1.29 -1.99 17.62
N ALA A 289 1.16 -0.95 16.80
CA ALA A 289 -0.01 -0.07 16.77
C ALA A 289 -1.29 -0.88 16.55
N VAL A 290 -1.34 -1.69 15.49
CA VAL A 290 -2.48 -2.56 15.16
C VAL A 290 -2.85 -3.50 16.31
N LYS A 291 -1.85 -4.06 17.01
CA LYS A 291 -2.09 -4.97 18.13
C LYS A 291 -2.63 -4.27 19.38
N ALA A 292 -2.26 -3.02 19.59
CA ALA A 292 -2.67 -2.23 20.74
C ALA A 292 -3.97 -1.45 20.50
N TYR A 293 -4.39 -1.32 19.24
CA TYR A 293 -5.52 -0.50 18.84
C TYR A 293 -6.87 -1.12 19.24
N VAL A 294 -7.74 -0.29 19.80
CA VAL A 294 -9.10 -0.63 20.20
C VAL A 294 -10.06 0.35 19.51
N PRO A 295 -10.69 -0.04 18.39
CA PRO A 295 -11.59 0.85 17.67
C PRO A 295 -12.82 1.22 18.50
N GLN A 296 -13.32 2.45 18.36
CA GLN A 296 -14.63 2.85 18.88
C GLN A 296 -15.70 2.62 17.80
N VAL A 297 -16.97 2.80 18.19
CA VAL A 297 -18.09 2.72 17.26
C VAL A 297 -18.13 3.97 16.39
N TYR A 298 -18.24 3.79 15.09
CA TYR A 298 -18.39 4.84 14.09
C TYR A 298 -19.78 4.73 13.44
N PRO A 299 -20.66 5.75 13.53
CA PRO A 299 -22.02 5.63 13.02
C PRO A 299 -22.12 5.64 11.49
N GLY A 300 -21.05 6.02 10.78
CA GLY A 300 -21.05 6.06 9.32
C GLY A 300 -20.96 4.69 8.66
N GLN A 301 -21.11 4.70 7.33
CA GLN A 301 -20.96 3.53 6.48
C GLN A 301 -19.47 3.25 6.18
N VAL A 302 -19.13 1.98 6.04
CA VAL A 302 -17.85 1.49 5.52
C VAL A 302 -18.10 0.68 4.25
N THR A 303 -17.31 0.93 3.20
CA THR A 303 -17.25 0.09 2.01
C THR A 303 -16.03 -0.83 2.10
N LEU A 304 -16.27 -2.13 2.29
CA LEU A 304 -15.26 -3.17 2.44
C LEU A 304 -15.00 -3.89 1.11
N PHE A 305 -13.79 -3.76 0.57
CA PHE A 305 -13.33 -4.51 -0.59
C PHE A 305 -12.56 -5.75 -0.12
N ARG A 306 -13.12 -6.93 -0.33
CA ARG A 306 -12.59 -8.21 0.15
C ARG A 306 -11.87 -8.92 -0.97
N ALA A 307 -10.65 -9.39 -0.71
CA ALA A 307 -10.05 -10.36 -1.61
C ALA A 307 -10.90 -11.65 -1.61
N SER A 308 -11.05 -12.29 -2.77
CA SER A 308 -11.81 -13.54 -2.91
C SER A 308 -10.95 -14.77 -2.69
N GLU A 309 -9.63 -14.66 -2.85
CA GLU A 309 -8.69 -15.76 -2.74
C GLU A 309 -7.91 -15.74 -1.41
N PRO A 310 -7.60 -16.92 -0.85
CA PRO A 310 -6.88 -17.00 0.41
C PRO A 310 -5.49 -16.36 0.32
N PRO A 311 -5.00 -15.78 1.42
CA PRO A 311 -3.72 -15.10 1.42
C PRO A 311 -2.55 -16.05 1.13
N MET A 312 -1.69 -15.66 0.19
CA MET A 312 -0.42 -16.34 -0.05
C MET A 312 0.60 -16.00 1.05
N GLY A 313 1.14 -17.02 1.72
CA GLY A 313 2.31 -16.87 2.60
C GLY A 313 2.04 -16.57 4.08
N TRP A 314 0.78 -16.37 4.49
CA TRP A 314 0.42 -16.11 5.89
C TRP A 314 0.59 -17.31 6.83
N TYR A 315 0.84 -18.51 6.28
CA TYR A 315 1.10 -19.78 6.98
C TYR A 315 2.14 -19.73 8.12
N TYR A 316 2.99 -18.70 8.18
CA TYR A 316 4.13 -18.62 9.11
C TYR A 316 4.15 -17.38 10.01
N MET A 317 3.15 -16.50 9.89
CA MET A 317 3.17 -15.17 10.53
C MET A 317 2.80 -15.19 12.03
N GLY A 318 2.41 -16.34 12.58
CA GLY A 318 2.19 -16.52 14.02
C GLY A 318 0.70 -16.46 14.39
N ARG A 319 0.39 -16.29 15.68
CA ARG A 319 -0.99 -16.33 16.20
C ARG A 319 -1.83 -15.11 15.84
N ASP A 320 -1.18 -14.01 15.48
CA ASP A 320 -1.83 -12.71 15.31
C ASP A 320 -2.32 -12.48 13.85
N PHE A 321 -2.15 -13.46 12.96
CA PHE A 321 -2.58 -13.39 11.55
C PHE A 321 -3.37 -14.65 11.19
N PRO A 322 -4.44 -14.52 10.39
CA PRO A 322 -5.22 -15.68 9.98
C PRO A 322 -4.39 -16.56 9.04
N THR A 323 -4.57 -17.87 9.15
CA THR A 323 -4.05 -18.82 8.17
C THR A 323 -5.04 -18.95 7.01
N PRO A 324 -4.63 -19.53 5.86
CA PRO A 324 -5.56 -19.87 4.80
C PRO A 324 -6.69 -20.84 5.22
N ASP A 325 -6.57 -21.47 6.40
CA ASP A 325 -7.67 -22.24 6.98
C ASP A 325 -8.72 -21.31 7.63
N ASP A 326 -8.29 -20.24 8.32
CA ASP A 326 -9.20 -19.23 8.90
C ASP A 326 -9.94 -18.43 7.82
N TRP A 327 -9.41 -18.42 6.60
CA TRP A 327 -9.99 -17.71 5.48
C TRP A 327 -11.42 -18.16 5.17
N TYR A 328 -11.70 -19.47 5.21
CA TYR A 328 -13.01 -19.99 4.83
C TYR A 328 -14.07 -19.83 5.92
N ASP A 329 -13.64 -19.70 7.19
CA ASP A 329 -14.51 -19.56 8.35
C ASP A 329 -14.59 -18.10 8.85
N ARG A 330 -14.08 -17.14 8.06
CA ARG A 330 -14.04 -15.72 8.44
C ARG A 330 -15.44 -15.12 8.47
N ASP A 331 -15.67 -14.21 9.42
CA ASP A 331 -16.84 -13.31 9.38
C ASP A 331 -16.87 -12.61 8.01
N PRO A 332 -17.96 -12.69 7.23
CA PRO A 332 -18.07 -12.00 5.94
C PRO A 332 -17.89 -10.49 6.03
N GLN A 333 -18.14 -9.87 7.19
CA GLN A 333 -17.91 -8.44 7.44
C GLN A 333 -16.56 -8.16 8.12
N TYR A 334 -15.68 -9.15 8.24
CA TYR A 334 -14.30 -9.01 8.74
C TYR A 334 -14.21 -8.43 10.18
N GLY A 335 -15.29 -8.56 10.97
CA GLY A 335 -15.45 -8.02 12.31
C GLY A 335 -16.07 -6.61 12.37
N TRP A 336 -16.34 -5.97 11.23
CA TRP A 336 -16.81 -4.57 11.19
C TRP A 336 -18.27 -4.38 11.61
N GLY A 337 -19.11 -5.41 11.51
CA GLY A 337 -20.57 -5.29 11.69
C GLY A 337 -21.04 -4.69 13.01
N ASN A 338 -20.26 -4.80 14.09
CA ASN A 338 -20.58 -4.23 15.40
C ASN A 338 -19.90 -2.88 15.68
N LEU A 339 -19.03 -2.43 14.78
CA LEU A 339 -18.28 -1.18 14.93
C LEU A 339 -18.82 -0.07 14.07
N VAL A 340 -19.53 -0.39 12.98
CA VAL A 340 -20.03 0.61 12.04
C VAL A 340 -21.54 0.61 11.91
N GLY A 341 -22.11 1.73 11.47
CA GLY A 341 -23.56 1.83 11.20
C GLY A 341 -24.01 0.92 10.06
N GLU A 342 -23.18 0.82 9.02
CA GLU A 342 -23.45 -0.05 7.86
C GLU A 342 -22.14 -0.54 7.23
N VAL A 343 -22.14 -1.80 6.77
CA VAL A 343 -21.03 -2.39 5.99
C VAL A 343 -21.55 -2.72 4.60
N GLU A 344 -21.10 -1.98 3.60
CA GLU A 344 -21.22 -2.37 2.20
C GLU A 344 -20.01 -3.26 1.85
N SER A 345 -20.22 -4.40 1.17
CA SER A 345 -19.13 -5.35 0.88
C SER A 345 -19.05 -5.70 -0.60
N HIS A 346 -17.83 -5.69 -1.12
CA HIS A 346 -17.49 -5.98 -2.51
C HIS A 346 -16.41 -7.06 -2.58
N ASP A 347 -16.68 -8.19 -3.24
CA ASP A 347 -15.64 -9.18 -3.51
C ASP A 347 -14.81 -8.80 -4.75
N VAL A 348 -13.50 -8.97 -4.62
CA VAL A 348 -12.48 -8.60 -5.61
C VAL A 348 -11.59 -9.81 -5.85
N SER A 349 -11.30 -10.09 -7.12
CA SER A 349 -10.46 -11.22 -7.49
C SER A 349 -9.02 -11.08 -6.96
N GLY A 350 -8.31 -12.19 -6.85
CA GLY A 350 -6.96 -12.21 -6.28
C GLY A 350 -6.96 -12.30 -4.75
N HIS A 351 -5.76 -12.25 -4.20
CA HIS A 351 -5.52 -12.36 -2.76
C HIS A 351 -5.07 -11.02 -2.17
N HIS A 352 -4.97 -10.91 -0.84
CA HIS A 352 -4.53 -9.71 -0.12
C HIS A 352 -3.36 -8.94 -0.77
N GLY A 353 -2.30 -9.64 -1.19
CA GLY A 353 -1.11 -9.02 -1.81
C GLY A 353 -1.19 -8.71 -3.31
N SER A 354 -2.27 -9.07 -4.00
CA SER A 354 -2.43 -8.92 -5.47
C SER A 354 -3.68 -8.17 -5.89
N MET A 355 -4.68 -7.98 -5.01
CA MET A 355 -5.94 -7.30 -5.36
C MET A 355 -5.79 -5.86 -5.88
N LEU A 356 -4.69 -5.19 -5.52
CA LEU A 356 -4.35 -3.84 -5.97
C LEU A 356 -3.44 -3.84 -7.22
N LYS A 357 -3.21 -5.00 -7.82
CA LYS A 357 -2.38 -5.18 -9.01
C LYS A 357 -3.14 -5.82 -10.16
N GLU A 358 -2.66 -5.65 -11.37
CA GLU A 358 -3.20 -6.35 -12.54
C GLU A 358 -3.07 -7.88 -12.40
N PRO A 359 -4.04 -8.65 -12.92
CA PRO A 359 -5.26 -8.21 -13.61
C PRO A 359 -6.42 -7.81 -12.68
N HIS A 360 -6.23 -7.84 -11.35
CA HIS A 360 -7.31 -7.75 -10.36
C HIS A 360 -7.75 -6.32 -10.08
N VAL A 361 -6.82 -5.37 -10.17
CA VAL A 361 -7.04 -3.95 -9.87
C VAL A 361 -8.12 -3.33 -10.75
N ALA A 362 -8.28 -3.78 -11.99
CA ALA A 362 -9.34 -3.31 -12.88
C ALA A 362 -10.74 -3.53 -12.29
N GLY A 363 -11.02 -4.75 -11.81
CA GLY A 363 -12.31 -5.09 -11.20
C GLY A 363 -12.52 -4.44 -9.83
N LEU A 364 -11.45 -4.27 -9.05
CA LEU A 364 -11.49 -3.46 -7.82
C LEU A 364 -11.90 -2.02 -8.12
N THR A 365 -11.27 -1.42 -9.13
CA THR A 365 -11.43 -0.01 -9.44
C THR A 365 -12.80 0.31 -9.99
N GLU A 366 -13.41 -0.59 -10.77
CA GLU A 366 -14.80 -0.46 -11.21
C GLU A 366 -15.75 -0.30 -10.01
N LYS A 367 -15.62 -1.17 -9.01
CA LYS A 367 -16.44 -1.14 -7.79
C LYS A 367 -16.14 0.08 -6.93
N LEU A 368 -14.87 0.43 -6.79
CA LEU A 368 -14.44 1.62 -6.06
C LEU A 368 -15.01 2.89 -6.70
N ARG A 369 -14.91 3.04 -8.03
CA ARG A 369 -15.44 4.19 -8.76
C ARG A 369 -16.94 4.33 -8.55
N ALA A 370 -17.69 3.24 -8.67
CA ALA A 370 -19.13 3.26 -8.41
C ALA A 370 -19.46 3.72 -6.97
N SER A 371 -18.69 3.27 -5.99
CA SER A 371 -18.87 3.64 -4.57
C SER A 371 -18.52 5.11 -4.31
N LEU A 372 -17.43 5.61 -4.92
CA LEU A 372 -17.03 7.02 -4.85
C LEU A 372 -18.08 7.93 -5.49
N ASP A 373 -18.59 7.58 -6.67
CA ASP A 373 -19.61 8.36 -7.37
C ASP A 373 -20.94 8.37 -6.59
N ALA A 374 -21.34 7.24 -6.00
CA ALA A 374 -22.51 7.18 -5.13
C ALA A 374 -22.37 8.07 -3.88
N ALA A 375 -21.22 8.01 -3.21
CA ALA A 375 -20.92 8.84 -2.05
C ALA A 375 -20.91 10.34 -2.38
N LEU A 376 -20.36 10.72 -3.54
CA LEU A 376 -20.38 12.10 -4.02
C LEU A 376 -21.81 12.62 -4.21
N ASN A 377 -22.66 11.85 -4.89
CA ASN A 377 -24.06 12.23 -5.12
C ASN A 377 -24.82 12.44 -3.78
N ILE A 378 -24.58 11.59 -2.78
CA ILE A 378 -25.19 11.72 -1.45
C ILE A 378 -24.68 12.98 -0.73
N ALA A 379 -23.37 13.26 -0.83
CA ALA A 379 -22.77 14.44 -0.22
C ALA A 379 -23.34 15.75 -0.81
N GLU A 380 -23.52 15.81 -2.13
CA GLU A 380 -24.10 16.98 -2.81
C GLU A 380 -25.57 17.22 -2.41
N LEU A 381 -26.36 16.14 -2.27
CA LEU A 381 -27.76 16.22 -1.83
C LEU A 381 -27.88 16.68 -0.37
N THR A 382 -26.99 16.22 0.51
CA THR A 382 -27.00 16.58 1.94
C THR A 382 -26.48 17.99 2.20
N GLY A 383 -25.48 18.46 1.45
CA GLY A 383 -24.98 19.82 1.52
C GLY A 383 -25.98 20.88 1.03
N SER A 384 -26.82 20.54 0.05
CA SER A 384 -27.84 21.45 -0.49
C SER A 384 -28.97 21.77 0.49
N ASN A 385 -29.25 20.87 1.44
CA ASN A 385 -30.34 21.03 2.43
C ASN A 385 -29.99 21.95 3.62
N HIS A 386 -28.73 22.40 3.75
CA HIS A 386 -28.31 23.33 4.81
C HIS A 386 -28.29 24.80 4.38
N VAL A 387 -28.61 25.10 3.12
CA VAL A 387 -28.58 26.48 2.55
C VAL A 387 -29.99 27.03 2.26
N SER A 388 -31.06 26.34 2.71
CA SER A 388 -32.46 26.76 2.48
C SER A 388 -33.13 27.32 3.72
#